data_AF-A0AAW4BWI3-F1
#
_entry.id   AF-A0AAW4BWI3-F1
#
_cell.length_a   1.000
_cell.length_b   1.000
_cell.length_c   1.000
_cell.angle_alpha   90.00
_cell.angle_beta   90.00
_cell.angle_gamma   90.00
#
_symmetry.space_group_name_H-M   'P 1'
#
loop_
_entity.id
_entity.type
_entity.pdbx_description
1 polymer ?
#
loop_
_entity_poly.entity_id
_entity_poly.type
_entity_poly.pdbx_seq_one_letter_code
_entity_poly.pdbx_strand_id
1 'polypeptide(L)' 'MPFIVINNSNNFDPIHQNEYATEQEADAAARKLLEEQPAAIVRTAQVLKRYKAQVTVSVEEAAGQPVQEVTE' A
#
# COMPACT_ATOMS: atom_id res chain seq x y z
N MET A 1 17.32 -6.49 8.06
CA MET A 1 16.27 -6.94 7.13
C MET A 1 14.94 -6.62 7.79
N PRO A 2 14.04 -5.87 7.14
CA PRO A 2 12.84 -5.39 7.80
C PRO A 2 11.81 -6.51 7.99
N PHE A 3 10.88 -6.27 8.92
CA PHE A 3 9.71 -7.10 9.19
C PHE A 3 8.45 -6.33 8.79
N ILE A 4 7.40 -7.06 8.44
CA ILE A 4 6.09 -6.50 8.10
C ILE A 4 4.99 -7.19 8.88
N VAL A 5 3.85 -6.52 8.97
CA VAL A 5 2.61 -7.08 9.52
C VAL A 5 1.63 -7.22 8.37
N ILE A 6 0.97 -8.37 8.29
CA ILE A 6 -0.02 -8.70 7.27
C ILE A 6 -1.34 -9.00 7.97
N ASN A 7 -2.34 -8.15 7.74
CA ASN A 7 -3.73 -8.38 8.08
C ASN A 7 -4.43 -9.15 6.94
N ASN A 8 -4.57 -10.46 7.10
CA ASN A 8 -5.25 -11.32 6.12
C ASN A 8 -6.77 -11.08 6.07
N SER A 9 -7.35 -10.44 7.09
CA SER A 9 -8.79 -10.12 7.11
C SER A 9 -9.11 -8.86 6.32
N ASN A 10 -8.13 -8.00 6.03
CA ASN A 10 -8.30 -6.81 5.21
C ASN A 10 -7.08 -6.57 4.32
N ASN A 11 -7.21 -6.89 3.03
CA ASN A 11 -6.10 -6.77 2.08
C ASN A 11 -5.69 -5.31 1.79
N PHE A 12 -6.55 -4.33 2.09
CA PHE A 12 -6.31 -2.90 1.89
C PHE A 12 -5.84 -2.20 3.17
N ASP A 13 -5.49 -2.95 4.21
CA ASP A 13 -5.01 -2.38 5.45
C ASP A 13 -3.70 -1.59 5.22
N PRO A 14 -3.63 -0.32 5.65
CA PRO A 14 -2.42 0.49 5.48
C PRO A 14 -1.23 -0.08 6.25
N ILE A 15 -1.43 -0.95 7.26
CA ILE A 15 -0.34 -1.59 8.00
C ILE A 15 0.59 -2.39 7.08
N HIS A 16 0.09 -2.86 5.93
CA HIS A 16 0.87 -3.59 4.91
C HIS A 16 2.00 -2.76 4.30
N GLN A 17 1.94 -1.42 4.42
CA GLN A 17 2.96 -0.51 3.90
C GLN A 17 4.04 -0.19 4.93
N ASN A 18 3.85 -0.59 6.19
CA ASN A 18 4.80 -0.33 7.26
C ASN A 18 5.87 -1.40 7.32
N GLU A 19 7.11 -0.95 7.49
CA GLU A 19 8.27 -1.82 7.71
C GLU A 19 8.88 -1.53 9.07
N TYR A 20 9.13 -2.60 9.82
CA TYR A 20 9.70 -2.57 11.15
C TYR A 20 11.16 -3.03 11.10
N ALA A 21 12.01 -2.43 11.94
CA ALA A 21 13.43 -2.79 11.95
C ALA A 21 13.66 -4.14 12.64
N THR A 22 12.81 -4.48 13.61
CA THR A 22 12.91 -5.69 14.44
C THR A 22 11.63 -6.52 14.44
N GLU A 23 11.77 -7.80 14.80
CA GLU A 23 10.62 -8.71 14.96
C GLU A 23 9.71 -8.25 16.10
N GLN A 24 10.28 -7.79 17.22
CA GLN A 24 9.53 -7.33 18.38
C GLN A 24 8.64 -6.13 18.07
N GLU A 25 9.11 -5.18 17.25
CA GLU A 25 8.31 -4.04 16.82
C GLU A 25 7.14 -4.46 15.93
N ALA A 26 7.36 -5.41 15.00
CA ALA A 26 6.31 -5.94 14.16
C ALA A 26 5.26 -6.73 14.97
N ASP A 27 5.69 -7.54 15.93
CA ASP A 27 4.79 -8.28 16.83
C ASP A 27 3.97 -7.33 17.73
N ALA A 28 4.59 -6.28 18.28
CA ALA A 28 3.88 -5.26 19.05
C ALA A 28 2.80 -4.56 18.21
N ALA A 29 3.11 -4.24 16.95
CA ALA A 29 2.14 -3.65 16.03
C ALA A 29 1.01 -4.63 15.65
N ALA A 30 1.33 -5.91 15.44
CA ALA A 30 0.35 -6.95 15.15
C ALA A 30 -0.63 -7.15 16.33
N ARG A 31 -0.12 -7.17 17.56
CA ARG A 31 -0.96 -7.26 18.77
C ARG A 31 -1.86 -6.05 18.93
N LYS A 32 -1.32 -4.84 18.75
CA LYS A 32 -2.13 -3.62 18.78
C LYS A 32 -3.26 -3.65 17.75
N LEU A 33 -2.98 -4.11 16.53
CA LEU A 33 -4.02 -4.25 15.51
C LEU A 33 -5.08 -5.29 15.90
N LEU A 34 -4.68 -6.39 16.54
CA LEU A 34 -5.62 -7.40 17.03
C LEU A 34 -6.48 -6.88 18.19
N GLU A 35 -5.94 -6.00 19.05
CA GLU A 35 -6.72 -5.30 20.09
C GLU A 35 -7.80 -4.40 19.48
N GLU A 36 -7.45 -3.67 18.41
CA GLU A 36 -8.38 -2.79 17.68
C GLU A 36 -9.39 -3.58 16.83
N GLN A 37 -8.98 -4.73 16.29
CA GLN A 37 -9.78 -5.60 15.42
C GLN A 37 -9.69 -7.07 15.88
N PRO A 38 -10.45 -7.48 16.91
CA PRO A 38 -10.33 -8.83 17.48
C PRO A 38 -10.66 -10.00 16.53
N ALA A 39 -11.42 -9.73 15.47
CA ALA A 39 -11.74 -10.73 14.43
C ALA A 39 -10.69 -10.78 13.29
N ALA A 40 -9.66 -9.93 13.33
CA ALA A 40 -8.62 -9.91 12.31
C ALA A 40 -7.68 -11.12 12.44
N ILE A 41 -7.22 -11.63 11.29
CA ILE A 41 -6.20 -12.66 11.22
C ILE A 41 -4.90 -11.96 10.81
N VAL A 42 -3.97 -11.83 11.77
CA VAL A 42 -2.75 -11.04 11.59
C VAL A 42 -1.52 -11.95 11.63
N ARG A 43 -0.54 -11.67 10.76
CA ARG A 43 0.73 -12.41 10.68
C ARG A 43 1.90 -11.44 10.64
N THR A 44 2.99 -11.81 11.30
CA THR A 44 4.28 -11.13 11.14
C THR A 44 5.13 -11.91 10.12
N ALA A 45 5.87 -11.19 9.28
CA ALA A 45 6.75 -11.81 8.29
C ALA A 45 8.06 -11.03 8.15
N GLN A 46 9.15 -11.75 7.90
CA GLN A 46 10.43 -11.14 7.54
C GLN A 46 10.50 -10.90 6.03
N VAL A 47 10.93 -9.70 5.63
CA VAL A 47 11.11 -9.36 4.21
C VAL A 47 12.44 -9.89 3.72
N LEU A 48 12.39 -10.89 2.82
CA LEU A 48 13.58 -11.49 2.23
C LEU A 48 14.07 -10.76 0.98
N LYS A 49 13.15 -10.26 0.15
CA LYS A 49 13.45 -9.59 -1.11
C LYS A 49 12.45 -8.47 -1.36
N ARG A 50 12.91 -7.36 -1.94
CA ARG A 50 12.06 -6.28 -2.45
C ARG A 50 12.29 -6.14 -3.95
N TYR A 51 11.21 -6.19 -4.71
CA TYR A 51 11.23 -5.92 -6.13
C TYR A 51 10.60 -4.55 -6.37
N LYS A 52 11.26 -3.70 -7.15
CA LYS A 52 10.77 -2.37 -7.52
C LYS A 52 10.94 -2.18 -9.01
N ALA A 53 9.89 -1.70 -9.68
CA ALA A 53 9.98 -1.21 -11.05
C ALA A 53 10.20 0.30 -11.04
N GLN A 54 11.00 0.79 -11.99
CA GLN A 54 11.11 2.21 -12.31
C GLN A 54 10.28 2.45 -13.57
N VAL A 55 9.31 3.36 -13.51
CA VAL A 55 8.45 3.70 -14.65
C VAL A 55 8.72 5.16 -15.02
N THR A 56 8.92 5.41 -16.31
CA THR A 56 8.93 6.76 -16.87
C THR A 56 7.54 7.07 -17.39
N VAL A 57 6.96 8.19 -16.94
CA VAL A 57 5.63 8.65 -17.35
C VAL A 57 5.80 9.87 -18.26
N SER A 58 5.22 9.81 -19.45
CA SER A 58 5.11 10.94 -20.38
C SER A 58 3.67 11.40 -20.46
N VAL A 59 3.46 12.71 -20.56
CA VAL A 59 2.17 13.34 -20.81
C VAL A 59 2.16 13.85 -22.24
N GLU A 60 1.13 13.50 -23.00
CA GLU A 60 0.76 14.17 -24.24
C GLU A 60 -0.52 14.97 -23.98
N GLU A 61 -0.55 16.23 -24.41
CA GLU A 61 -1.79 17.00 -24.43
C GLU A 61 -2.73 16.42 -25.49
N ALA A 62 -3.99 16.20 -25.12
CA ALA A 62 -5.01 15.81 -26.08
C ALA A 62 -5.17 16.94 -27.12
N ALA A 63 -5.19 16.59 -28.41
CA ALA A 63 -5.48 17.56 -29.46
C ALA A 63 -6.82 18.26 -29.14
N GLY A 64 -6.77 19.59 -28.97
CA GLY A 64 -7.94 20.39 -28.64
C GLY A 64 -9.08 20.12 -29.62
N GLN A 65 -10.27 19.80 -29.11
CA GLN A 65 -11.47 19.72 -29.93
C GLN A 65 -11.69 21.08 -30.60
N PRO A 66 -11.89 21.14 -31.94
CA PRO A 66 -12.23 22.39 -32.58
C PRO A 66 -13.57 22.88 -31.99
N VAL A 67 -13.53 24.05 -31.37
CA VAL A 67 -14.73 24.76 -30.92
C VAL A 67 -15.62 24.99 -32.14
N GLN A 68 -16.74 24.27 -32.18
CA GLN A 68 -17.80 24.51 -33.16
C GLN A 68 -18.48 25.83 -32.77
N GLU A 69 -18.21 26.88 -33.53
CA GLU A 69 -18.86 28.17 -33.40
C GLU A 69 -20.32 28.02 -33.84
N VAL A 70 -21.25 28.00 -32.87
CA VAL A 70 -22.69 27.96 -33.14
C VAL A 70 -23.13 29.39 -33.42
N THR A 71 -23.35 29.72 -34.70
CA THR A 71 -23.93 30.99 -35.10
C THR A 71 -25.45 30.92 -34.92
N GLU A 72 -26.00 31.82 -34.10
CA GLU A 72 -27.44 32.02 -33.85
C GLU A 72 -28.12 32.79 -34.99
#